data_AF-A0A8T4NHY4-F1
#
_entry.id   AF-A0A8T4NHY4-F1
#
_cell.length_a   1.000
_cell.length_b   1.000
_cell.length_c   1.000
_cell.angle_alpha   90.00
_cell.angle_beta   90.00
_cell.angle_gamma   90.00
#
_symmetry.space_group_name_H-M   'P 1'
#
loop_
_entity.id
_entity.type
_entity.pdbx_description
1 polymer ?
#
loop_
_entity_poly.entity_id
_entity_poly.type
_entity_poly.pdbx_seq_one_letter_code
_entity_poly.pdbx_strand_id
1 'polypeptide(L)'
;MVTTITDVLNIWNDMGVFSYVIPFLLIFAVVFAILKKSKILGDENDGILAIISVALGLLSLQFDFVSQFYAIVFPRFGVGLSLFLVILIFLGFFTKGDGTDLGKLVPFGFIIGIGTIIWSLSSWDEWSNLGGFGGWFAENVWALLVLGAIIAVIVVASKGGKKGP
;
A
#
# COMPACT_ATOMS: atom_id res chain seq x y z
N MET A 1 -39.46 6.63 -0.97
CA MET A 1 -38.44 6.44 -2.02
C MET A 1 -37.58 5.27 -1.60
N VAL A 2 -37.34 4.30 -2.48
CA VAL A 2 -36.45 3.17 -2.17
C VAL A 2 -35.03 3.66 -2.38
N THR A 3 -34.21 3.66 -1.34
CA THR A 3 -32.79 3.99 -1.43
C THR A 3 -32.10 2.89 -2.23
N THR A 4 -31.50 3.24 -3.36
CA THR A 4 -30.73 2.31 -4.18
C THR A 4 -29.30 2.16 -3.63
N ILE A 5 -28.59 1.11 -4.03
CA ILE A 5 -27.17 0.95 -3.67
C ILE A 5 -26.35 2.12 -4.21
N THR A 6 -26.68 2.62 -5.40
CA THR A 6 -26.05 3.80 -5.99
C THR A 6 -26.19 5.03 -5.09
N ASP A 7 -27.38 5.24 -4.52
CA ASP A 7 -27.60 6.36 -3.61
C ASP A 7 -26.73 6.24 -2.35
N VAL A 8 -26.59 5.03 -1.79
CA VAL A 8 -25.73 4.78 -0.64
C VAL A 8 -24.25 5.03 -0.96
N LEU A 9 -23.78 4.53 -2.11
CA LEU A 9 -22.38 4.72 -2.53
C LEU A 9 -22.07 6.19 -2.81
N ASN A 10 -23.02 6.93 -3.39
CA ASN A 10 -22.87 8.37 -3.60
C ASN A 10 -22.78 9.12 -2.27
N ILE A 11 -23.66 8.80 -1.30
CA ILE A 11 -23.60 9.38 0.05
C ILE A 11 -22.23 9.11 0.69
N TRP A 12 -21.72 7.89 0.60
CA TRP A 12 -20.41 7.53 1.16
C TRP A 12 -19.26 8.26 0.48
N ASN A 13 -19.35 8.44 -0.84
CA ASN A 13 -18.39 9.23 -1.59
C ASN A 13 -18.41 10.70 -1.14
N ASP A 14 -19.60 11.30 -1.02
CA ASP A 14 -19.77 12.69 -0.60
C ASP A 14 -19.32 12.93 0.85
N MET A 15 -19.51 11.92 1.71
CA MET A 15 -18.99 11.92 3.09
C MET A 15 -17.47 11.66 3.17
N GLY A 16 -16.80 11.37 2.05
CA GLY A 16 -15.37 11.09 2.03
C GLY A 16 -14.97 9.73 2.62
N VAL A 17 -15.90 8.77 2.72
CA VAL A 17 -15.62 7.42 3.26
C VAL A 17 -14.53 6.73 2.45
N PHE A 18 -14.61 6.80 1.11
CA PHE A 18 -13.61 6.20 0.22
C PHE A 18 -12.27 6.94 0.23
N SER A 19 -12.29 8.26 0.47
CA SER A 19 -11.10 9.11 0.44
C SER A 19 -10.34 9.15 1.76
N TYR A 20 -11.00 8.90 2.89
CA TYR A 20 -10.40 9.04 4.22
C TYR A 20 -10.57 7.80 5.10
N VAL A 21 -11.80 7.32 5.27
CA VAL A 21 -12.08 6.21 6.20
C VAL A 21 -11.42 4.92 5.74
N ILE A 22 -11.58 4.56 4.47
CA ILE A 22 -10.97 3.34 3.92
C ILE A 22 -9.43 3.42 3.95
N PRO A 23 -8.79 4.50 3.47
CA PRO A 23 -7.34 4.65 3.57
C PRO A 23 -6.82 4.55 5.01
N PHE A 24 -7.50 5.19 5.97
CA PHE A 24 -7.17 5.06 7.39
C PHE A 24 -7.20 3.60 7.85
N LEU A 25 -8.29 2.88 7.57
CA LEU A 25 -8.44 1.48 7.99
C LEU A 25 -7.35 0.58 7.38
N LEU A 26 -6.97 0.83 6.12
CA LEU A 26 -5.90 0.10 5.46
C LEU A 26 -4.54 0.37 6.11
N ILE A 27 -4.20 1.64 6.35
CA ILE A 27 -2.95 2.01 7.00
C ILE A 27 -2.90 1.47 8.42
N PHE A 28 -3.99 1.62 9.19
CA PHE A 28 -4.13 1.03 10.51
C PHE A 28 -3.87 -0.49 10.49
N ALA A 29 -4.54 -1.22 9.60
CA ALA A 29 -4.43 -2.68 9.53
C ALA A 29 -3.00 -3.13 9.17
N VAL A 30 -2.37 -2.45 8.19
CA VAL A 30 -1.00 -2.77 7.75
C VAL A 30 0.01 -2.47 8.85
N VAL A 31 -0.05 -1.27 9.45
CA VAL A 31 0.86 -0.87 10.53
C VAL A 31 0.68 -1.81 11.73
N PHE A 32 -0.56 -2.10 12.13
CA PHE A 32 -0.85 -3.00 13.23
C PHE A 32 -0.29 -4.41 12.96
N ALA A 33 -0.51 -4.94 11.76
CA ALA A 33 0.00 -6.25 11.36
C ALA A 33 1.54 -6.30 11.36
N ILE A 34 2.21 -5.24 10.89
CA ILE A 34 3.68 -5.14 10.91
C ILE A 34 4.19 -5.09 12.36
N LEU A 35 3.61 -4.23 13.19
CA LEU A 35 4.02 -4.08 14.59
C LEU A 35 3.81 -5.39 15.37
N LYS A 36 2.68 -6.07 15.17
CA LYS A 36 2.38 -7.37 15.77
C LYS A 36 3.33 -8.48 15.28
N LYS A 37 3.58 -8.55 13.97
CA LYS A 37 4.48 -9.57 13.39
C LYS A 37 5.94 -9.35 13.75
N SER A 38 6.36 -8.09 13.92
CA SER A 38 7.73 -7.73 14.28
C SER A 38 8.06 -7.95 15.77
N LYS A 39 7.03 -8.08 16.62
CA LYS A 39 7.18 -8.24 18.08
C LYS A 39 8.03 -7.15 18.74
N ILE A 40 8.10 -5.96 18.14
CA ILE A 40 9.01 -4.90 18.58
C ILE A 40 8.70 -4.37 19.98
N LEU A 41 7.43 -4.45 20.40
CA LEU A 41 6.97 -4.11 21.76
C LEU A 41 6.63 -5.35 22.60
N GLY A 42 7.00 -6.57 22.16
CA GLY A 42 6.60 -7.82 22.82
C GLY A 42 5.24 -8.36 22.37
N ASP A 43 4.92 -9.59 22.79
CA ASP A 43 3.80 -10.40 22.27
C ASP A 43 2.42 -10.06 22.88
N GLU A 44 2.36 -9.37 24.02
CA GLU A 44 1.12 -9.18 24.80
C GLU A 44 0.58 -7.74 24.78
N ASN A 45 1.14 -6.87 23.94
CA ASN A 45 0.85 -5.43 23.95
C ASN A 45 -0.14 -4.97 22.86
N ASP A 46 -1.09 -5.82 22.47
CA ASP A 46 -2.04 -5.56 21.37
C ASP A 46 -2.78 -4.21 21.51
N GLY A 47 -3.15 -3.80 22.73
CA GLY A 47 -3.79 -2.50 22.96
C GLY A 47 -2.89 -1.31 22.60
N ILE A 48 -1.61 -1.38 22.97
CA ILE A 48 -0.62 -0.34 22.64
C ILE A 48 -0.35 -0.33 21.14
N LEU A 49 -0.19 -1.50 20.52
CA LEU A 49 0.00 -1.62 19.07
C LEU A 49 -1.17 -0.99 18.29
N ALA A 50 -2.41 -1.20 18.77
CA ALA A 50 -3.61 -0.61 18.17
C ALA A 50 -3.61 0.92 18.29
N ILE A 51 -3.32 1.47 19.47
CA ILE A 51 -3.23 2.93 19.69
C ILE A 51 -2.19 3.56 18.75
N ILE A 52 -1.00 2.96 18.67
CA ILE A 52 0.08 3.44 17.79
C ILE A 52 -0.38 3.41 16.32
N SER A 53 -1.02 2.33 15.91
CA SER A 53 -1.47 2.14 14.52
C SER A 53 -2.60 3.10 14.15
N VAL A 54 -3.52 3.39 15.09
CA VAL A 54 -4.57 4.40 14.91
C VAL A 54 -3.95 5.79 14.79
N ALA A 55 -3.01 6.13 15.68
CA ALA A 55 -2.32 7.40 15.64
C ALA A 55 -1.59 7.59 14.31
N LEU A 56 -0.82 6.60 13.86
CA LEU A 56 -0.12 6.65 12.58
C LEU A 56 -1.08 6.70 11.38
N GLY A 57 -2.17 5.93 11.42
CA GLY A 57 -3.22 5.98 10.39
C GLY A 57 -3.83 7.38 10.29
N LEU A 58 -4.24 7.99 11.40
CA LEU A 58 -4.83 9.33 11.40
C LEU A 58 -3.83 10.42 11.01
N LEU A 59 -2.59 10.36 11.54
CA LEU A 59 -1.53 11.30 11.19
C LEU A 59 -1.19 11.25 9.70
N SER A 60 -1.21 10.06 9.08
CA SER A 60 -0.94 9.91 7.65
C SER A 60 -1.97 10.62 6.78
N LEU A 61 -3.23 10.68 7.21
CA LEU A 61 -4.30 11.36 6.48
C LEU A 61 -4.19 12.90 6.49
N GLN A 62 -3.36 13.48 7.37
CA GLN A 62 -3.14 14.94 7.37
C GLN A 62 -2.49 15.40 6.07
N PHE A 63 -1.76 14.52 5.39
CA PHE A 63 -1.23 14.80 4.08
C PHE A 63 -2.29 14.43 3.04
N ASP A 64 -2.81 15.43 2.33
CA ASP A 64 -3.77 15.24 1.23
C ASP A 64 -3.26 14.24 0.19
N PHE A 65 -1.94 14.18 0.02
CA PHE A 65 -1.21 13.19 -0.77
C PHE A 65 -1.66 11.75 -0.52
N VAL A 66 -1.83 11.35 0.75
CA VAL A 66 -2.20 9.98 1.11
C VAL A 66 -3.62 9.70 0.65
N SER A 67 -4.56 10.57 0.99
CA SER A 67 -5.97 10.44 0.60
C SER A 67 -6.14 10.42 -0.93
N GLN A 68 -5.43 11.31 -1.64
CA GLN A 68 -5.43 11.37 -3.11
C GLN A 68 -4.81 10.13 -3.75
N PHE A 69 -3.70 9.62 -3.20
CA PHE A 69 -3.08 8.37 -3.64
C PHE A 69 -4.10 7.24 -3.65
N TYR A 70 -4.79 7.01 -2.52
CA TYR A 70 -5.75 5.93 -2.45
C TYR A 70 -6.95 6.16 -3.39
N ALA A 71 -7.46 7.39 -3.49
CA ALA A 71 -8.58 7.72 -4.37
C ALA A 71 -8.27 7.54 -5.87
N ILE A 72 -7.00 7.69 -6.28
CA ILE A 72 -6.59 7.56 -7.68
C ILE A 72 -6.08 6.13 -7.98
N VAL A 73 -5.21 5.62 -7.12
CA VAL A 73 -4.45 4.39 -7.36
C VAL A 73 -5.33 3.16 -7.10
N PHE A 74 -6.05 3.09 -6.00
CA PHE A 74 -6.80 1.87 -5.67
C PHE A 74 -7.93 1.55 -6.66
N PRO A 75 -8.76 2.51 -7.12
CA PRO A 75 -9.77 2.21 -8.13
C PRO A 75 -9.17 1.66 -9.42
N ARG A 76 -8.02 2.21 -9.86
CA ARG A 76 -7.32 1.76 -11.08
C ARG A 76 -6.66 0.40 -10.90
N PHE A 77 -6.07 0.14 -9.73
CA PHE A 77 -5.61 -1.19 -9.36
C PHE A 77 -6.76 -2.20 -9.35
N GLY A 78 -7.92 -1.84 -8.83
CA GLY A 78 -9.12 -2.68 -8.86
C GLY A 78 -9.53 -3.03 -10.30
N VAL A 79 -9.55 -2.04 -11.19
CA VAL A 79 -9.81 -2.26 -12.61
C VAL A 79 -8.76 -3.19 -13.23
N GLY A 80 -7.47 -2.94 -13.01
CA GLY A 80 -6.42 -3.78 -13.59
C GLY A 80 -6.35 -5.19 -13.01
N LEU A 81 -6.63 -5.37 -11.71
CA LEU A 81 -6.79 -6.70 -11.09
C LEU A 81 -7.99 -7.43 -11.69
N SER A 82 -9.12 -6.74 -11.90
CA SER A 82 -10.29 -7.34 -12.54
C SER A 82 -9.98 -7.77 -13.98
N LEU A 83 -9.24 -6.96 -14.73
CA LEU A 83 -8.80 -7.29 -16.09
C LEU A 83 -7.82 -8.48 -16.07
N PHE A 84 -6.88 -8.49 -15.13
CA PHE A 84 -5.95 -9.61 -14.94
C PHE A 84 -6.71 -10.91 -14.63
N LEU A 85 -7.71 -10.87 -13.75
CA LEU A 85 -8.57 -12.03 -13.46
C LEU A 85 -9.30 -12.52 -14.71
N VAL A 86 -9.87 -11.61 -15.51
CA VAL A 86 -10.51 -11.96 -16.78
C VAL A 86 -9.54 -12.67 -17.73
N ILE A 87 -8.31 -12.16 -17.85
CA ILE A 87 -7.26 -12.80 -18.67
C ILE A 87 -6.88 -14.18 -18.12
N LEU A 88 -6.73 -14.34 -16.81
CA LEU A 88 -6.47 -15.65 -16.20
C LEU A 88 -7.60 -16.65 -16.47
N ILE A 89 -8.86 -16.19 -16.43
CA ILE A 89 -10.01 -17.01 -16.78
C ILE A 89 -9.90 -17.46 -18.24
N PHE A 90 -9.69 -16.54 -19.19
CA PHE A 90 -9.51 -16.87 -20.60
C PHE A 90 -8.37 -17.87 -20.82
N LEU A 91 -7.19 -17.61 -20.23
CA LEU A 91 -6.06 -18.54 -20.32
C LEU A 91 -6.41 -19.92 -19.74
N GLY A 92 -7.06 -19.96 -18.57
CA GLY A 92 -7.54 -21.20 -17.96
C GLY A 92 -8.53 -21.97 -18.83
N PHE A 93 -9.37 -21.29 -19.61
CA PHE A 93 -10.26 -21.90 -20.61
C PHE A 93 -9.48 -22.53 -21.77
N PHE A 94 -8.39 -21.89 -22.21
CA PHE A 94 -7.54 -22.40 -23.32
C PHE A 94 -6.50 -23.45 -22.88
N THR A 95 -6.15 -23.53 -21.59
CA THR A 95 -5.20 -24.52 -21.06
C THR A 95 -5.84 -25.79 -20.51
N LYS A 96 -7.06 -26.14 -20.95
CA LYS A 96 -7.66 -27.45 -20.66
C LYS A 96 -6.94 -28.55 -21.45
N GLY A 97 -5.80 -28.99 -20.94
CA GLY A 97 -5.01 -30.11 -21.45
C GLY A 97 -3.82 -30.39 -20.54
N ASP A 98 -3.92 -31.44 -19.72
CA ASP A 98 -2.89 -32.11 -18.90
C ASP A 98 -1.72 -31.27 -18.35
N GLY A 99 -1.91 -30.81 -17.11
CA GLY A 99 -0.91 -30.90 -16.03
C GLY A 99 0.38 -30.07 -16.10
N THR A 100 0.76 -29.49 -17.24
CA THR A 100 2.06 -28.82 -17.36
C THR A 100 1.98 -27.64 -18.31
N ASP A 101 1.76 -26.43 -17.77
CA ASP A 101 2.30 -25.18 -18.34
C ASP A 101 1.89 -23.89 -17.56
N LEU A 102 1.45 -23.99 -16.30
CA LEU A 102 1.28 -22.80 -15.44
C LEU A 102 2.56 -21.95 -15.39
N GLY A 103 3.74 -22.57 -15.48
CA GLY A 103 5.04 -21.90 -15.57
C GLY A 103 5.22 -21.00 -16.80
N LYS A 104 4.53 -21.27 -17.93
CA LYS A 104 4.53 -20.40 -19.12
C LYS A 104 3.59 -19.21 -18.99
N LEU A 105 2.63 -19.26 -18.07
CA LEU A 105 1.67 -18.18 -17.80
C LEU A 105 2.15 -17.19 -16.72
N VAL A 106 3.04 -17.64 -15.82
CA VAL A 106 3.69 -16.78 -14.81
C VAL A 106 4.31 -15.51 -15.42
N PRO A 107 5.07 -15.54 -16.53
CA PRO A 107 5.64 -14.31 -17.09
C PRO A 107 4.58 -13.35 -17.62
N PHE A 108 3.49 -13.85 -18.22
CA PHE A 108 2.38 -12.99 -18.68
C PHE A 108 1.65 -12.33 -17.52
N GLY A 109 1.39 -13.06 -16.43
CA GLY A 109 0.76 -12.47 -15.26
C GLY A 109 1.65 -11.46 -14.56
N PHE A 110 2.96 -11.69 -14.54
CA PHE A 110 3.92 -10.73 -14.02
C PHE A 110 3.96 -9.43 -14.85
N ILE A 111 3.97 -9.55 -16.19
CA ILE A 111 3.94 -8.38 -17.10
C ILE A 111 2.64 -7.57 -16.93
N ILE A 112 1.48 -8.24 -16.87
CA ILE A 112 0.19 -7.56 -16.69
C ILE A 112 0.08 -6.91 -15.31
N GLY A 113 0.54 -7.62 -14.27
CA GLY A 113 0.57 -7.10 -12.90
C GLY A 113 1.46 -5.85 -12.80
N ILE A 114 2.69 -5.93 -13.30
CA ILE A 114 3.61 -4.78 -13.35
C ILE A 114 3.05 -3.66 -14.24
N GLY A 115 2.51 -3.98 -15.41
CA GLY A 115 1.92 -3.00 -16.32
C GLY A 115 0.75 -2.26 -15.68
N THR A 116 -0.10 -2.96 -14.92
CA THR A 116 -1.19 -2.38 -14.15
C THR A 116 -0.68 -1.45 -13.05
N ILE A 117 0.35 -1.88 -12.31
CA ILE A 117 1.00 -1.07 -11.28
C ILE A 117 1.56 0.22 -11.90
N ILE A 118 2.34 0.10 -12.98
CA ILE A 118 2.96 1.25 -13.66
C ILE A 118 1.89 2.19 -14.20
N TRP A 119 0.86 1.67 -14.87
CA TRP A 119 -0.24 2.47 -15.42
C TRP A 119 -1.05 3.19 -14.33
N SER A 120 -1.31 2.50 -13.22
CA SER A 120 -2.00 3.09 -12.10
C SER A 120 -1.17 4.21 -11.47
N LEU A 121 0.14 4.02 -11.31
CA LEU A 121 1.04 5.01 -10.71
C LEU A 121 1.34 6.18 -11.66
N SER A 122 1.46 5.94 -12.97
CA SER A 122 1.74 6.99 -13.96
C SER A 122 0.63 8.02 -14.07
N SER A 123 -0.58 7.65 -13.66
CA SER A 123 -1.76 8.50 -13.72
C SER A 123 -1.96 9.42 -12.53
N TRP A 124 -1.09 9.29 -11.53
CA TRP A 124 -1.06 10.20 -10.41
C TRP A 124 -0.20 11.40 -10.81
N ASP A 125 -0.85 12.55 -11.00
CA ASP A 125 -0.20 13.77 -11.52
C ASP A 125 1.07 14.13 -10.75
N GLU A 126 1.07 13.96 -9.43
CA GLU A 126 2.20 14.22 -8.55
C GLU A 126 3.41 13.33 -8.86
N TRP A 127 3.16 12.05 -9.17
CA TRP A 127 4.19 11.11 -9.63
C TRP A 127 4.71 11.45 -11.04
N SER A 128 3.84 11.99 -11.89
CA SER A 128 4.19 12.36 -13.27
C SER A 128 5.02 13.66 -13.36
N ASN A 129 4.75 14.63 -12.47
CA ASN A 129 5.36 15.96 -12.50
C ASN A 129 6.74 16.01 -11.82
N LEU A 130 7.00 15.10 -10.87
CA LEU A 130 8.30 14.93 -10.18
C LEU A 130 9.38 14.20 -11.01
N GLY A 131 9.14 13.94 -12.30
CA GLY A 131 10.07 13.14 -13.13
C GLY A 131 10.16 11.67 -12.71
N GLY A 132 9.17 11.16 -11.97
CA GLY A 132 9.14 9.82 -11.40
C GLY A 132 10.10 9.61 -10.22
N PHE A 133 10.30 8.35 -9.83
CA PHE A 133 11.16 7.95 -8.70
C PHE A 133 12.57 8.57 -8.73
N GLY A 134 13.13 8.79 -9.93
CA GLY A 134 14.46 9.37 -10.10
C GLY A 134 14.56 10.84 -9.66
N GLY A 135 13.56 11.66 -9.97
CA GLY A 135 13.54 13.06 -9.56
C GLY A 135 13.30 13.22 -8.06
N TRP A 136 12.31 12.50 -7.53
CA TRP A 136 12.06 12.44 -6.08
C TRP A 136 13.30 11.96 -5.29
N PHE A 137 13.99 10.92 -5.77
CA PHE A 137 15.18 10.40 -5.11
C PHE A 137 16.35 11.40 -5.14
N ALA A 138 16.54 12.12 -6.24
CA ALA A 138 17.58 13.14 -6.36
C ALA A 138 17.34 14.31 -5.39
N GLU A 139 16.10 14.73 -5.21
CA GLU A 139 15.72 15.79 -4.27
C GLU A 139 15.82 15.36 -2.80
N ASN A 140 15.48 14.10 -2.50
CA ASN A 140 15.36 13.59 -1.13
C ASN A 140 16.59 12.80 -0.65
N VAL A 141 17.64 12.67 -1.47
CA VAL A 141 18.83 11.87 -1.16
C VAL A 141 19.46 12.28 0.18
N TRP A 142 19.52 13.59 0.45
CA TRP A 142 20.12 14.13 1.67
C TRP A 142 19.27 13.81 2.91
N ALA A 143 17.95 13.91 2.81
CA ALA A 143 17.04 13.55 3.89
C ALA A 143 17.11 12.04 4.20
N LEU A 144 17.20 11.19 3.18
CA LEU A 144 17.35 9.74 3.33
C LEU A 144 18.68 9.36 3.99
N LEU A 145 19.78 10.05 3.66
CA LEU A 145 21.07 9.85 4.32
C LEU A 145 21.01 10.23 5.81
N VAL A 146 20.37 11.35 6.15
CA VAL A 146 20.18 11.76 7.55
C VAL A 146 19.31 10.75 8.30
N LEU A 147 18.20 10.30 7.70
CA LEU A 147 17.36 9.26 8.29
C LEU A 147 18.13 7.96 8.51
N GLY A 148 18.93 7.53 7.53
CA GLY A 148 19.80 6.37 7.64
C GLY A 148 20.83 6.50 8.76
N ALA A 149 21.42 7.69 8.93
CA ALA A 149 22.34 7.98 10.03
C ALA A 149 21.65 7.92 11.40
N ILE A 150 20.44 8.46 11.52
CA ILE A 150 19.63 8.39 12.75
C ILE A 150 19.32 6.92 13.10
N ILE A 151 18.87 6.14 12.12
CA ILE A 151 18.61 4.70 12.30
C ILE A 151 19.89 3.97 12.73
N ALA A 152 21.03 4.27 12.10
CA ALA A 152 22.32 3.68 12.47
C ALA A 152 22.70 4.00 13.92
N VAL A 153 22.52 5.24 14.36
CA VAL A 153 22.76 5.66 15.75
C VAL A 153 21.84 4.90 16.71
N ILE A 154 20.55 4.78 16.41
CA ILE A 154 19.58 4.04 17.22
C ILE A 154 19.98 2.55 17.33
N VAL A 155 20.41 1.94 16.23
CA VAL A 155 20.85 0.53 16.20
C VAL A 155 22.15 0.32 16.98
N VAL A 156 23.10 1.26 16.90
CA VAL A 156 24.35 1.20 17.68
C VAL A 156 24.06 1.38 19.17
N ALA A 157 23.19 2.33 19.53
CA ALA A 157 22.77 2.57 20.91
C ALA A 157 22.02 1.37 21.51
N SER A 158 21.13 0.72 20.75
CA SER A 158 20.37 -0.44 21.23
C SER A 158 21.25 -1.69 21.41
N LYS A 159 22.34 -1.82 20.63
CA LYS A 159 23.35 -2.88 20.80
C LYS A 159 24.34 -2.59 21.94
N GLY A 160 24.61 -1.33 22.23
CA GLY A 160 25.49 -0.90 23.34
C GLY A 160 24.91 -1.16 24.73
N GLY A 161 23.58 -1.25 24.87
CA GLY A 161 22.89 -1.50 26.14
C GLY A 161 22.99 -2.94 26.69
N LYS A 162 23.63 -3.89 25.97
CA LYS A 162 23.81 -5.29 26.41
C LYS A 162 25.13 -5.58 27.13
N LYS A 163 25.89 -4.56 27.53
CA LYS A 163 27.09 -4.71 28.38
C LYS A 163 27.02 -3.75 29.57
N GLY A 164 26.34 -4.20 30.62
CA GLY A 164 26.44 -3.69 31.99
C GLY A 164 26.25 -4.88 32.94
N PRO A 165 26.99 -4.93 34.07
CA PRO A 165 27.36 -6.12 34.84
C PRO A 165 26.21 -6.97 35.38
#